data_AF-A0A2V1JUB0-F1
#
_entry.id   AF-A0A2V1JUB0-F1
#
_cell.length_a   1.000
_cell.length_b   1.000
_cell.length_c   1.000
_cell.angle_alpha   90.00
_cell.angle_beta   90.00
_cell.angle_gamma   90.00
#
_symmetry.space_group_name_H-M   'P 1'
#
loop_
_entity.id
_entity.type
_entity.pdbx_description
1 polymer ?
#
loop_
_entity_poly.entity_id
_entity_poly.type
_entity_poly.pdbx_seq_one_letter_code
_entity_poly.pdbx_strand_id
1 'polypeptide(L)'
;MATSNEDRIRGWRSRRQGGNYTVGAGVSEWRLDPAALFDSNSSPAVLFKPLLARLQGEPHDSVAARRAVYDAIQSELDEAVVREGADEMVADFSRRRLRLIVRLLEHDIRTDVDVFKPGYMPAKLVEEDLRLNAAHERRVQRRRQEEAQEARRHASRNDIALEIALAPAETGDLAILRDRMRGLHLGHTPRHADEGGGGVRTLFALFIYQLQVMHGESRFALVWALIGPVVLLTLITSMYIILGTHYIMGMDVLTFSMVGATTWIMFRQVTLRTSTAYVSARGLLNLPGVTPLMCAVVHSFLYTVVYLVVFGVLISAGHALNLVTLPDHVTGFLMFVVSMGVFGGALGVLFGAISTTWRFFLRVAPIIERFLQLFSSVFLVSEQLPEQYRPWVLWSPLAHGMQLLRSAYFTNYTSQDARLSYFLIALVFMIVIAWAAQRLVRSDVQPM
;
A
#
# COMPACT_ATOMS: atom_id res chain seq x y z
N MET A 1 -63.60 -2.88 7.35
CA MET A 1 -63.30 -3.15 5.91
C MET A 1 -61.89 -2.65 5.63
N ALA A 2 -60.92 -3.57 5.56
CA ALA A 2 -59.53 -3.26 5.26
C ALA A 2 -59.37 -3.09 3.75
N THR A 3 -59.01 -1.89 3.28
CA THR A 3 -58.73 -1.66 1.87
C THR A 3 -57.46 -2.43 1.48
N SER A 4 -57.56 -3.25 0.44
CA SER A 4 -56.44 -4.06 -0.07
C SER A 4 -55.28 -3.13 -0.45
N ASN A 5 -54.05 -3.58 -0.22
CA ASN A 5 -52.86 -2.81 -0.60
C ASN A 5 -52.85 -2.50 -2.11
N GLU A 6 -53.48 -3.36 -2.91
CA GLU A 6 -53.72 -3.13 -4.33
C GLU A 6 -54.69 -1.99 -4.61
N ASP A 7 -55.74 -1.82 -3.80
CA ASP A 7 -56.69 -0.69 -3.94
C ASP A 7 -56.03 0.63 -3.53
N ARG A 8 -55.12 0.60 -2.55
CA ARG A 8 -54.26 1.75 -2.23
C ARG A 8 -53.31 2.10 -3.37
N ILE A 9 -52.70 1.11 -4.02
CA ILE A 9 -51.81 1.30 -5.19
C ILE A 9 -52.62 1.78 -6.40
N ARG A 10 -53.82 1.24 -6.62
CA ARG A 10 -54.72 1.62 -7.72
C ARG A 10 -55.27 3.03 -7.52
N GLY A 11 -55.66 3.39 -6.30
CA GLY A 11 -56.04 4.76 -5.93
C GLY A 11 -54.85 5.74 -5.91
N TRP A 12 -53.63 5.26 -5.73
CA TRP A 12 -52.41 6.07 -5.94
C TRP A 12 -52.12 6.30 -7.43
N ARG A 13 -52.25 5.27 -8.28
CA ARG A 13 -52.10 5.39 -9.75
C ARG A 13 -53.20 6.24 -10.38
N SER A 14 -54.46 6.11 -9.95
CA SER A 14 -55.56 6.92 -10.50
C SER A 14 -55.42 8.41 -10.13
N ARG A 15 -54.95 8.72 -8.90
CA ARG A 15 -54.59 10.10 -8.51
C ARG A 15 -53.39 10.65 -9.29
N ARG A 16 -52.47 9.77 -9.73
CA ARG A 16 -51.31 10.12 -10.56
C ARG A 16 -51.68 10.32 -12.04
N GLN A 17 -52.74 9.68 -12.53
CA GLN A 17 -53.26 9.85 -13.90
C GLN A 17 -54.33 10.95 -14.03
N GLY A 18 -54.96 11.39 -12.92
CA GLY A 18 -56.11 12.30 -12.92
C GLY A 18 -55.82 13.80 -12.90
N GLY A 19 -54.56 14.23 -12.92
CA GLY A 19 -54.19 15.65 -12.96
C GLY A 19 -53.82 16.08 -14.38
N ASN A 20 -54.82 16.30 -15.24
CA ASN A 20 -54.58 17.00 -16.52
C ASN A 20 -54.27 18.47 -16.20
N TYR A 21 -53.02 18.77 -15.88
CA TYR A 21 -52.53 20.15 -15.81
C TYR A 21 -52.51 20.72 -17.23
N THR A 22 -53.45 21.61 -17.55
CA THR A 22 -53.43 22.38 -18.79
C THR A 22 -52.54 23.60 -18.58
N VAL A 23 -51.41 23.63 -19.28
CA VAL A 23 -50.43 24.69 -19.14
C VAL A 23 -50.96 26.01 -19.71
N GLY A 24 -51.11 27.02 -18.87
CA GLY A 24 -51.16 28.43 -19.28
C GLY A 24 -52.54 29.00 -19.62
N ALA A 25 -53.20 29.58 -18.62
CA ALA A 25 -54.03 30.76 -18.81
C ALA A 25 -53.38 31.94 -18.05
N GLY A 26 -52.65 32.82 -18.75
CA GLY A 26 -52.43 34.19 -18.28
C GLY A 26 -51.06 34.63 -17.73
N VAL A 27 -49.99 33.82 -17.72
CA VAL A 27 -48.67 34.26 -17.19
C VAL A 27 -47.55 34.16 -18.23
N SER A 28 -46.83 35.27 -18.47
CA SER A 28 -45.59 35.33 -19.25
C SER A 28 -44.42 34.80 -18.41
N GLU A 29 -43.60 33.89 -18.95
CA GLU A 29 -42.42 33.22 -18.30
C GLU A 29 -42.67 31.87 -17.58
N TRP A 30 -43.54 30.98 -18.10
CA TRP A 30 -43.75 29.64 -17.51
C TRP A 30 -42.83 28.51 -18.04
N ARG A 31 -42.11 28.72 -19.15
CA ARG A 31 -41.23 27.69 -19.74
C ARG A 31 -39.89 27.61 -19.02
N LEU A 32 -39.39 26.39 -18.88
CA LEU A 32 -38.03 26.13 -18.43
C LEU A 32 -37.06 26.41 -19.58
N ASP A 33 -35.94 27.07 -19.29
CA ASP A 33 -34.84 27.24 -20.23
C ASP A 33 -33.83 26.07 -20.03
N PRO A 34 -33.74 25.13 -20.99
CA PRO A 34 -32.86 23.96 -20.89
C PRO A 34 -31.39 24.32 -20.63
N ALA A 35 -30.89 25.39 -21.27
CA ALA A 35 -29.49 25.78 -21.14
C ALA A 35 -29.16 26.26 -19.72
N ALA A 36 -30.08 27.01 -19.11
CA ALA A 36 -29.91 27.53 -17.77
C ALA A 36 -30.24 26.49 -16.67
N LEU A 37 -30.99 25.43 -16.99
CA LEU A 37 -31.31 24.33 -16.08
C LEU A 37 -30.08 23.51 -15.66
N PHE A 38 -29.13 23.34 -16.59
CA PHE A 38 -27.94 22.50 -16.40
C PHE A 38 -26.68 23.29 -16.03
N ASP A 39 -26.76 24.63 -16.02
CA ASP A 39 -25.67 25.47 -15.53
C ASP A 39 -25.71 25.58 -13.99
N SER A 40 -24.66 25.09 -13.31
CA SER A 40 -24.52 25.22 -11.85
C SER A 40 -24.39 26.67 -11.38
N ASN A 41 -23.87 27.56 -12.25
CA ASN A 41 -23.67 28.98 -11.94
C ASN A 41 -24.93 29.82 -12.14
N SER A 42 -25.98 29.24 -12.73
CA SER A 42 -27.26 29.91 -12.90
C SER A 42 -27.90 30.25 -11.54
N SER A 43 -28.57 31.40 -11.48
CA SER A 43 -29.32 31.79 -10.29
C SER A 43 -30.47 30.82 -10.02
N PRO A 44 -30.77 30.49 -8.74
CA PRO A 44 -31.91 29.62 -8.40
C PRO A 44 -33.26 30.19 -8.89
N ALA A 45 -33.32 31.48 -9.23
CA ALA A 45 -34.47 32.13 -9.85
C ALA A 45 -34.88 31.52 -11.20
N VAL A 46 -33.94 30.90 -11.94
CA VAL A 46 -34.19 30.25 -13.24
C VAL A 46 -35.19 29.12 -13.12
N LEU A 47 -35.11 28.33 -12.04
CA LEU A 47 -36.05 27.25 -11.75
C LEU A 47 -37.26 27.72 -10.94
N PHE A 48 -37.06 28.72 -10.08
CA PHE A 48 -38.10 29.20 -9.18
C PHE A 48 -39.19 30.02 -9.89
N LYS A 49 -38.82 30.95 -10.78
CA LYS A 49 -39.81 31.83 -11.45
C LYS A 49 -40.80 31.06 -12.33
N PRO A 50 -40.38 30.12 -13.20
CA PRO A 50 -41.32 29.34 -13.99
C PRO A 50 -42.22 28.46 -13.12
N LEU A 51 -41.68 27.92 -12.03
CA LEU A 51 -42.44 27.12 -11.06
C LEU A 51 -43.52 27.97 -10.36
N LEU A 52 -43.19 29.19 -9.95
CA LEU A 52 -44.16 30.10 -9.33
C LEU A 52 -45.23 30.57 -10.33
N ALA A 53 -44.83 30.90 -11.57
CA ALA A 53 -45.73 31.30 -12.64
C ALA A 53 -46.78 30.20 -12.96
N ARG A 54 -46.36 28.92 -12.93
CA ARG A 54 -47.26 27.78 -13.14
C ARG A 54 -48.26 27.58 -11.99
N LEU A 55 -47.87 27.93 -10.77
CA LEU A 55 -48.75 27.89 -9.61
C LEU A 55 -49.75 29.05 -9.56
N GLN A 56 -49.44 30.19 -10.20
CA GLN A 56 -50.32 31.36 -10.29
C GLN A 56 -51.46 31.22 -11.31
N GLY A 57 -51.29 30.38 -12.35
CA GLY A 57 -52.22 30.28 -13.48
C GLY A 57 -53.62 29.71 -13.15
N GLU A 58 -53.75 28.94 -12.06
CA GLU A 58 -55.05 28.52 -11.48
C GLU A 58 -54.95 28.52 -9.94
N PRO A 59 -56.04 28.76 -9.20
CA PRO A 59 -56.04 28.65 -7.73
C PRO A 59 -55.88 27.17 -7.31
N HIS A 60 -54.65 26.75 -7.03
CA HIS A 60 -54.31 25.41 -6.54
C HIS A 60 -54.45 25.32 -5.01
N ASP A 61 -55.68 25.48 -4.49
CA ASP A 61 -55.96 25.52 -3.05
C ASP A 61 -55.63 24.18 -2.33
N SER A 62 -55.64 23.06 -3.06
CA SER A 62 -55.34 21.74 -2.52
C SER A 62 -53.87 21.31 -2.69
N VAL A 63 -53.34 20.59 -1.71
CA VAL A 63 -51.99 19.97 -1.76
C VAL A 63 -51.85 19.03 -2.98
N ALA A 64 -52.94 18.37 -3.40
CA ALA A 64 -52.92 17.47 -4.54
C ALA A 64 -52.73 18.22 -5.87
N ALA A 65 -53.36 19.39 -6.02
CA ALA A 65 -53.24 20.23 -7.20
C ALA A 65 -51.80 20.77 -7.35
N ARG A 66 -51.18 21.25 -6.27
CA ARG A 66 -49.77 21.71 -6.30
C ARG A 66 -48.78 20.60 -6.64
N ARG A 67 -49.01 19.37 -6.14
CA ARG A 67 -48.16 18.21 -6.46
C ARG A 67 -48.18 17.87 -7.95
N ALA A 68 -49.33 17.99 -8.62
CA ALA A 68 -49.41 17.76 -10.07
C ALA A 68 -48.50 18.73 -10.84
N VAL A 69 -48.40 19.98 -10.41
CA VAL A 69 -47.49 20.98 -11.00
C VAL A 69 -46.02 20.61 -10.77
N TYR A 70 -45.66 20.18 -9.55
CA TYR A 70 -44.29 19.75 -9.25
C TYR A 70 -43.87 18.52 -10.05
N ASP A 71 -44.76 17.53 -10.16
CA ASP A 71 -44.53 16.31 -10.94
C ASP A 71 -44.38 16.63 -12.43
N ALA A 72 -45.17 17.57 -12.97
CA ALA A 72 -45.05 18.02 -14.36
C ALA A 72 -43.69 18.67 -14.65
N ILE A 73 -43.23 19.58 -13.78
CA ILE A 73 -41.91 20.23 -13.89
C ILE A 73 -40.79 19.19 -13.78
N GLN A 74 -40.92 18.23 -12.87
CA GLN A 74 -39.94 17.15 -12.76
C GLN A 74 -39.89 16.29 -14.02
N SER A 75 -41.04 15.94 -14.61
CA SER A 75 -41.06 15.18 -15.87
C SER A 75 -40.46 15.95 -17.04
N GLU A 76 -40.73 17.26 -17.16
CA GLU A 76 -40.09 18.09 -18.19
C GLU A 76 -38.57 18.17 -18.01
N LEU A 77 -38.10 18.26 -16.75
CA LEU A 77 -36.67 18.24 -16.45
C LEU A 77 -36.03 16.90 -16.86
N ASP A 78 -36.68 15.78 -16.54
CA ASP A 78 -36.19 14.44 -16.91
C ASP A 78 -36.20 14.25 -18.44
N GLU A 79 -37.22 14.76 -19.15
CA GLU A 79 -37.24 14.79 -20.62
C GLU A 79 -36.14 15.68 -21.22
N ALA A 80 -35.85 16.83 -20.61
CA ALA A 80 -34.78 17.73 -21.03
C ALA A 80 -33.40 17.07 -20.86
N VAL A 81 -33.18 16.35 -19.75
CA VAL A 81 -31.94 15.58 -19.50
C VAL A 81 -31.71 14.56 -20.62
N VAL A 82 -32.76 13.83 -21.02
CA VAL A 82 -32.69 12.85 -22.11
C VAL A 82 -32.46 13.52 -23.47
N ARG A 83 -33.15 14.63 -23.74
CA ARG A 83 -33.06 15.35 -25.02
C ARG A 83 -31.70 15.99 -25.26
N GLU A 84 -31.10 16.57 -24.22
CA GLU A 84 -29.81 17.27 -24.33
C GLU A 84 -28.61 16.36 -24.03
N GLY A 85 -28.84 15.15 -23.53
CA GLY A 85 -27.76 14.21 -23.18
C GLY A 85 -26.86 14.73 -22.06
N ALA A 86 -27.44 15.41 -21.08
CA ALA A 86 -26.69 15.99 -19.97
C ALA A 86 -25.98 14.90 -19.12
N ASP A 87 -24.79 15.19 -18.59
CA ASP A 87 -24.08 14.31 -17.65
C ASP A 87 -24.97 14.02 -16.43
N GLU A 88 -25.04 12.76 -15.99
CA GLU A 88 -25.92 12.30 -14.91
C GLU A 88 -25.67 13.08 -13.61
N MET A 89 -24.44 13.54 -13.37
CA MET A 89 -24.09 14.39 -12.23
C MET A 89 -24.75 15.78 -12.30
N VAL A 90 -24.78 16.38 -13.49
CA VAL A 90 -25.41 17.69 -13.72
C VAL A 90 -26.93 17.55 -13.63
N ALA A 91 -27.48 16.47 -14.19
CA ALA A 91 -28.89 16.15 -14.06
C ALA A 91 -29.32 15.93 -12.60
N ASP A 92 -28.57 15.15 -11.79
CA ASP A 92 -28.88 14.95 -10.36
C ASP A 92 -28.78 16.26 -9.57
N PHE A 93 -27.87 17.16 -9.94
CA PHE A 93 -27.77 18.49 -9.36
C PHE A 93 -29.06 19.30 -9.59
N SER A 94 -29.51 19.42 -10.84
CA SER A 94 -30.74 20.15 -11.19
C SER A 94 -31.99 19.54 -10.53
N ARG A 95 -32.08 18.20 -10.45
CA ARG A 95 -33.14 17.49 -9.71
C ARG A 95 -33.12 17.81 -8.21
N ARG A 96 -31.94 17.89 -7.58
CA ARG A 96 -31.81 18.26 -6.16
C ARG A 96 -32.20 19.71 -5.92
N ARG A 97 -31.79 20.62 -6.80
CA ARG A 97 -32.15 22.05 -6.75
C ARG A 97 -33.66 22.24 -6.84
N LEU A 98 -34.35 21.54 -7.75
CA LEU A 98 -35.81 21.55 -7.85
C LEU A 98 -36.48 21.06 -6.56
N ARG A 99 -36.03 19.93 -5.99
CA ARG A 99 -36.56 19.40 -4.72
C ARG A 99 -36.36 20.36 -3.56
N LEU A 100 -35.26 21.11 -3.55
CA LEU A 100 -34.97 22.13 -2.54
C LEU A 100 -35.93 23.31 -2.65
N ILE A 101 -36.15 23.82 -3.86
CA ILE A 101 -37.10 24.89 -4.14
C ILE A 101 -38.52 24.48 -3.71
N VAL A 102 -38.98 23.31 -4.14
CA VAL A 102 -40.31 22.78 -3.79
C VAL A 102 -40.46 22.66 -2.27
N ARG A 103 -39.43 22.20 -1.56
CA ARG A 103 -39.47 22.06 -0.09
C ARG A 103 -39.61 23.41 0.61
N LEU A 104 -38.86 24.42 0.19
CA LEU A 104 -38.93 25.76 0.79
C LEU A 104 -40.27 26.43 0.50
N LEU A 105 -40.76 26.32 -0.74
CA LEU A 105 -42.05 26.87 -1.13
C LEU A 105 -43.21 26.25 -0.35
N GLU A 106 -43.24 24.91 -0.21
CA GLU A 106 -44.27 24.23 0.58
C GLU A 106 -44.19 24.54 2.07
N HIS A 107 -43.00 24.85 2.59
CA HIS A 107 -42.86 25.31 3.97
C HIS A 107 -43.51 26.67 4.17
N ASP A 108 -43.20 27.63 3.28
CA ASP A 108 -43.71 28.99 3.36
C ASP A 108 -45.24 29.05 3.13
N ILE A 109 -45.78 28.23 2.22
CA ILE A 109 -47.24 28.07 2.02
C ILE A 109 -47.92 27.55 3.31
N ARG A 110 -47.27 26.64 4.05
CA ARG A 110 -47.83 26.08 5.29
C ARG A 110 -47.75 27.04 6.47
N THR A 111 -46.80 27.97 6.46
CA THR A 111 -46.66 29.01 7.48
C THR A 111 -47.45 30.28 7.15
N ASP A 112 -48.39 30.21 6.20
CA ASP A 112 -49.30 31.29 5.79
C ASP A 112 -48.58 32.54 5.26
N VAL A 113 -47.42 32.34 4.62
CA VAL A 113 -46.68 33.41 3.95
C VAL A 113 -47.30 33.64 2.57
N ASP A 114 -47.52 34.90 2.21
CA ASP A 114 -47.99 35.27 0.86
C ASP A 114 -46.89 35.06 -0.18
N VAL A 115 -46.87 33.86 -0.76
CA VAL A 115 -45.90 33.42 -1.78
C VAL A 115 -46.17 34.01 -3.17
N PHE A 116 -47.34 34.64 -3.38
CA PHE A 116 -47.73 35.18 -4.69
C PHE A 116 -47.50 36.69 -4.81
N LYS A 117 -47.04 37.33 -3.74
CA LYS A 117 -46.63 38.73 -3.75
C LYS A 117 -45.56 38.99 -4.81
N PRO A 118 -45.66 40.08 -5.60
CA PRO A 118 -44.62 40.43 -6.58
C PRO A 118 -43.26 40.59 -5.89
N GLY A 119 -42.26 39.86 -6.39
CA GLY A 119 -40.90 39.84 -5.85
C GLY A 119 -40.65 38.86 -4.70
N TYR A 120 -41.61 38.00 -4.36
CA TYR A 120 -41.39 36.93 -3.37
C TYR A 120 -40.28 35.96 -3.82
N MET A 121 -39.36 35.67 -2.91
CA MET A 121 -38.37 34.60 -3.02
C MET A 121 -38.13 34.04 -1.61
N PRO A 122 -38.05 32.71 -1.43
CA PRO A 122 -37.86 32.14 -0.09
C PRO A 122 -36.56 32.65 0.53
N ALA A 123 -36.61 33.11 1.77
CA ALA A 123 -35.49 33.79 2.44
C ALA A 123 -34.22 32.92 2.49
N LYS A 124 -34.38 31.60 2.63
CA LYS A 124 -33.27 30.63 2.70
C LYS A 124 -32.84 30.06 1.35
N LEU A 125 -33.51 30.41 0.25
CA LEU A 125 -33.27 29.77 -1.05
C LEU A 125 -31.83 29.98 -1.53
N VAL A 126 -31.32 31.21 -1.44
CA VAL A 126 -29.98 31.55 -1.91
C VAL A 126 -28.91 30.86 -1.06
N GLU A 127 -29.07 30.84 0.26
CA GLU A 127 -28.10 30.21 1.17
C GLU A 127 -28.04 28.69 0.96
N GLU A 128 -29.19 28.04 0.87
CA GLU A 128 -29.27 26.59 0.68
C GLU A 128 -28.82 26.15 -0.73
N ASP A 129 -29.06 26.97 -1.76
CA ASP A 129 -28.54 26.73 -3.11
C ASP A 129 -27.01 26.86 -3.17
N LEU A 130 -26.43 27.85 -2.50
CA LEU A 130 -24.97 27.98 -2.36
C LEU A 130 -24.35 26.76 -1.67
N ARG A 131 -25.00 26.22 -0.63
CA ARG A 131 -24.55 24.99 0.05
C ARG A 131 -24.61 23.79 -0.89
N LEU A 132 -25.67 23.68 -1.71
CA LEU A 132 -25.82 22.62 -2.69
C LEU A 132 -24.74 22.71 -3.78
N ASN A 133 -24.45 23.92 -4.28
CA ASN A 133 -23.37 24.20 -5.23
C ASN A 133 -22.00 23.77 -4.68
N ALA A 134 -21.63 24.22 -3.47
CA ALA A 134 -20.36 23.86 -2.86
C ALA A 134 -20.23 22.34 -2.61
N ALA A 135 -21.35 21.63 -2.39
CA ALA A 135 -21.34 20.17 -2.28
C ALA A 135 -21.18 19.49 -3.65
N HIS A 136 -21.78 20.03 -4.71
CA HIS A 136 -21.63 19.55 -6.08
C HIS A 136 -20.19 19.74 -6.58
N GLU A 137 -19.62 20.93 -6.41
CA GLU A 137 -18.23 21.23 -6.78
C GLU A 137 -17.23 20.26 -6.13
N ARG A 138 -17.40 19.97 -4.82
CA ARG A 138 -16.58 18.99 -4.12
C ARG A 138 -16.66 17.58 -4.72
N ARG A 139 -17.82 17.16 -5.22
CA ARG A 139 -17.98 15.86 -5.89
C ARG A 139 -17.32 15.86 -7.27
N VAL A 140 -17.47 16.94 -8.03
CA VAL A 140 -16.80 17.12 -9.33
C VAL A 140 -15.28 17.07 -9.15
N GLN A 141 -14.75 17.78 -8.16
CA GLN A 141 -13.32 17.77 -7.85
C GLN A 141 -12.82 16.38 -7.44
N ARG A 142 -13.55 15.69 -6.56
CA ARG A 142 -13.20 14.33 -6.13
C ARG A 142 -13.17 13.36 -7.32
N ARG A 143 -14.19 13.38 -8.18
CA ARG A 143 -14.27 12.53 -9.38
C ARG A 143 -13.12 12.82 -10.35
N ARG A 144 -12.81 14.10 -10.61
CA ARG A 144 -11.65 14.48 -11.45
C ARG A 144 -10.33 13.95 -10.88
N GLN A 145 -10.16 13.99 -9.55
CA GLN A 145 -8.98 13.45 -8.89
C GLN A 145 -8.92 11.92 -9.00
N GLU A 146 -10.05 11.23 -8.82
CA GLU A 146 -10.17 9.77 -8.97
C GLU A 146 -9.88 9.34 -10.41
N GLU A 147 -10.49 9.98 -11.41
CA GLU A 147 -10.24 9.72 -12.83
C GLU A 147 -8.79 10.00 -13.23
N ALA A 148 -8.20 11.10 -12.76
CA ALA A 148 -6.78 11.39 -12.99
C ALA A 148 -5.86 10.34 -12.33
N GLN A 149 -6.23 9.85 -11.15
CA GLN A 149 -5.49 8.80 -10.46
C GLN A 149 -5.63 7.45 -11.18
N GLU A 150 -6.82 7.11 -11.68
CA GLU A 150 -7.06 5.90 -12.47
C GLU A 150 -6.36 5.95 -13.83
N ALA A 151 -6.39 7.09 -14.52
CA ALA A 151 -5.67 7.29 -15.78
C ALA A 151 -4.15 7.12 -15.59
N ARG A 152 -3.59 7.68 -14.50
CA ARG A 152 -2.18 7.45 -14.11
C ARG A 152 -1.89 5.98 -13.86
N ARG A 153 -2.77 5.28 -13.14
CA ARG A 153 -2.63 3.84 -12.88
C ARG A 153 -2.71 3.02 -14.17
N HIS A 154 -3.63 3.35 -15.08
CA HIS A 154 -3.81 2.67 -16.35
C HIS A 154 -2.61 2.86 -17.27
N ALA A 155 -2.14 4.10 -17.43
CA ALA A 155 -0.94 4.44 -18.19
C ALA A 155 0.30 3.71 -17.64
N SER A 156 0.49 3.73 -16.32
CA SER A 156 1.58 3.02 -15.66
C SER A 156 1.50 1.50 -15.81
N ARG A 157 0.29 0.91 -15.70
CA ARG A 157 0.10 -0.55 -15.79
C ARG A 157 0.32 -1.08 -17.21
N ASN A 158 -0.01 -0.29 -18.22
CA ASN A 158 0.03 -0.72 -19.62
C ASN A 158 1.24 -0.17 -20.40
N ASP A 159 2.14 0.56 -19.72
CA ASP A 159 3.32 1.22 -20.32
C ASP A 159 2.94 2.16 -21.48
N ILE A 160 1.83 2.89 -21.31
CA ILE A 160 1.32 3.85 -22.29
C ILE A 160 1.65 5.25 -21.78
N ALA A 161 2.10 6.14 -22.66
CA ALA A 161 2.33 7.54 -22.31
C ALA A 161 1.02 8.19 -21.80
N LEU A 162 1.08 8.77 -20.60
CA LEU A 162 -0.04 9.52 -20.05
C LEU A 162 -0.16 10.86 -20.77
N GLU A 163 -1.08 10.95 -21.71
CA GLU A 163 -1.40 12.21 -22.37
C GLU A 163 -2.33 13.03 -21.47
N ILE A 164 -1.83 14.18 -21.00
CA ILE A 164 -2.63 15.15 -20.25
C ILE A 164 -3.03 16.24 -21.24
N ALA A 165 -4.33 16.41 -21.46
CA ALA A 165 -4.86 17.50 -22.27
C ALA A 165 -4.51 18.84 -21.59
N LEU A 166 -3.66 19.62 -22.24
CA LEU A 166 -3.18 20.90 -21.75
C LEU A 166 -4.18 22.03 -22.06
N ALA A 167 -4.31 22.97 -21.14
CA ALA A 167 -5.11 24.17 -21.40
C ALA A 167 -4.48 24.97 -22.55
N PRO A 168 -5.26 25.59 -23.46
CA PRO A 168 -4.73 26.32 -24.61
C PRO A 168 -3.71 27.40 -24.21
N ALA A 169 -3.91 28.06 -23.07
CA ALA A 169 -2.98 29.05 -22.53
C ALA A 169 -1.61 28.46 -22.14
N GLU A 170 -1.58 27.24 -21.60
CA GLU A 170 -0.36 26.58 -21.12
C GLU A 170 0.47 25.97 -22.26
N THR A 171 -0.15 25.74 -23.42
CA THR A 171 0.54 25.16 -24.58
C THR A 171 1.68 26.05 -25.11
N GLY A 172 1.48 27.37 -25.11
CA GLY A 172 2.50 28.33 -25.52
C GLY A 172 3.69 28.37 -24.57
N ASP A 173 3.40 28.44 -23.27
CA ASP A 173 4.44 28.48 -22.22
C ASP A 173 5.26 27.18 -22.19
N LEU A 174 4.61 26.03 -22.35
CA LEU A 174 5.29 24.75 -22.44
C LEU A 174 6.10 24.60 -23.71
N ALA A 175 5.67 25.17 -24.84
CA ALA A 175 6.46 25.15 -26.06
C ALA A 175 7.78 25.91 -25.86
N ILE A 176 7.72 27.08 -25.22
CA ILE A 176 8.90 27.89 -24.87
C ILE A 176 9.79 27.12 -23.88
N LEU A 177 9.20 26.52 -22.84
CA LEU A 177 9.94 25.73 -21.86
C LEU A 177 10.63 24.53 -22.51
N ARG A 178 9.93 23.82 -23.41
CA ARG A 178 10.45 22.65 -24.12
C ARG A 178 11.61 23.01 -25.03
N ASP A 179 11.53 24.15 -25.70
CA ASP A 179 12.61 24.64 -26.56
C ASP A 179 13.85 25.04 -25.74
N ARG A 180 13.66 25.76 -24.64
CA ARG A 180 14.76 26.09 -23.70
C ARG A 180 15.36 24.84 -23.05
N MET A 181 14.54 23.87 -22.67
CA MET A 181 14.97 22.58 -22.14
C MET A 181 15.75 21.77 -23.19
N ARG A 182 15.36 21.81 -24.46
CA ARG A 182 16.14 21.21 -25.56
C ARG A 182 17.49 21.90 -25.71
N GLY A 183 17.54 23.23 -25.68
CA GLY A 183 18.80 23.98 -25.72
C GLY A 183 19.74 23.61 -24.57
N LEU A 184 19.20 23.51 -23.34
CA LEU A 184 19.96 23.08 -22.16
C LEU A 184 20.45 21.63 -22.24
N HIS A 185 19.60 20.72 -22.72
CA HIS A 185 19.96 19.31 -22.94
C HIS A 185 20.97 19.13 -24.08
N LEU A 186 20.94 19.96 -25.13
CA LEU A 186 21.93 19.90 -26.21
C LEU A 186 23.33 20.35 -25.73
N GLY A 187 23.39 21.23 -24.72
CA GLY A 187 24.65 21.63 -24.06
C GLY A 187 25.15 20.62 -23.02
N HIS A 188 24.28 19.74 -22.53
CA HIS A 188 24.66 18.59 -21.71
C HIS A 188 24.73 17.35 -22.60
N THR A 189 25.92 17.00 -23.08
CA THR A 189 26.11 15.64 -23.59
C THR A 189 25.59 14.67 -22.53
N PRO A 190 24.63 13.78 -22.86
CA PRO A 190 24.24 12.74 -21.94
C PRO A 190 25.51 11.96 -21.72
N ARG A 191 26.15 12.13 -20.56
CA ARG A 191 27.14 11.19 -20.10
C ARG A 191 26.35 9.91 -19.98
N HIS A 192 26.42 9.05 -21.01
CA HIS A 192 25.71 7.79 -21.09
C HIS A 192 25.78 7.14 -19.71
N ALA A 193 24.70 7.29 -18.94
CA ALA A 193 24.50 6.56 -17.72
C ALA A 193 24.12 5.19 -18.24
N ASP A 194 25.16 4.38 -18.49
CA ASP A 194 25.12 2.96 -18.83
C ASP A 194 23.70 2.39 -18.72
N GLU A 195 22.98 2.40 -19.84
CA GLU A 195 21.82 1.54 -20.02
C GLU A 195 22.36 0.10 -20.02
N GLY A 196 22.46 -0.49 -18.82
CA GLY A 196 22.77 -1.90 -18.61
C GLY A 196 24.11 -2.24 -17.92
N GLY A 197 25.08 -1.33 -17.84
CA GLY A 197 26.44 -1.63 -17.33
C GLY A 197 26.73 -1.26 -15.87
N GLY A 198 25.97 -0.34 -15.27
CA GLY A 198 26.35 0.32 -14.01
C GLY A 198 25.96 -0.38 -12.70
N GLY A 199 25.28 -1.53 -12.73
CA GLY A 199 24.70 -2.14 -11.53
C GLY A 199 25.73 -2.45 -10.44
N VAL A 200 26.89 -2.98 -10.82
CA VAL A 200 27.98 -3.34 -9.88
C VAL A 200 28.63 -2.09 -9.27
N ARG A 201 28.84 -1.04 -10.08
CA ARG A 201 29.42 0.23 -9.61
C ARG A 201 28.48 0.93 -8.63
N THR A 202 27.18 0.95 -8.92
CA THR A 202 26.17 1.51 -8.02
C THR A 202 26.07 0.68 -6.74
N LEU A 203 26.10 -0.64 -6.83
CA LEU A 203 26.07 -1.54 -5.68
C LEU A 203 27.30 -1.35 -4.78
N PHE A 204 28.49 -1.22 -5.37
CA PHE A 204 29.72 -0.95 -4.63
C PHE A 204 29.72 0.44 -3.98
N ALA A 205 29.24 1.47 -4.69
CA ALA A 205 29.08 2.81 -4.12
C ALA A 205 28.10 2.79 -2.95
N LEU A 206 26.98 2.07 -3.07
CA LEU A 206 25.99 1.92 -2.00
C LEU A 206 26.56 1.13 -0.81
N PHE A 207 27.42 0.14 -1.06
CA PHE A 207 28.13 -0.59 -0.01
C PHE A 207 29.09 0.32 0.77
N ILE A 208 29.90 1.14 0.08
CA ILE A 208 30.77 2.13 0.73
C ILE A 208 29.95 3.13 1.54
N TYR A 209 28.85 3.64 0.96
CA TYR A 209 27.93 4.54 1.65
C TYR A 209 27.40 3.89 2.94
N GLN A 210 26.93 2.65 2.86
CA GLN A 210 26.39 1.95 4.02
C GLN A 210 27.45 1.68 5.09
N LEU A 211 28.69 1.37 4.68
CA LEU A 211 29.82 1.27 5.61
C LEU A 211 30.06 2.58 6.33
N GLN A 212 30.04 3.72 5.64
CA GLN A 212 30.23 5.04 6.24
C GLN A 212 29.11 5.39 7.22
N VAL A 213 27.85 5.10 6.84
CA VAL A 213 26.70 5.27 7.74
C VAL A 213 26.85 4.43 9.00
N MET A 214 27.26 3.15 8.86
CA MET A 214 27.47 2.26 9.99
C MET A 214 28.63 2.71 10.89
N HIS A 215 29.70 3.28 10.34
CA HIS A 215 30.78 3.89 11.12
C HIS A 215 30.31 5.17 11.85
N GLY A 216 29.40 5.94 11.24
CA GLY A 216 28.81 7.16 11.81
C GLY A 216 27.80 6.90 12.94
N GLU A 217 27.04 5.81 12.88
CA GLU A 217 26.04 5.40 13.91
C GLU A 217 26.65 4.88 15.23
N SER A 218 27.94 5.12 15.44
CA SER A 218 28.75 4.86 16.64
C SER A 218 29.36 3.45 16.77
N ARG A 219 30.55 3.43 17.36
CA ARG A 219 31.35 2.23 17.71
C ARG A 219 30.57 1.19 18.52
N PHE A 220 29.48 1.60 19.18
CA PHE A 220 28.61 0.71 19.94
C PHE A 220 27.91 -0.34 19.06
N ALA A 221 27.62 -0.06 17.80
CA ALA A 221 26.95 -1.02 16.91
C ALA A 221 27.79 -2.30 16.68
N LEU A 222 29.11 -2.16 16.52
CA LEU A 222 30.01 -3.29 16.33
C LEU A 222 30.17 -4.12 17.62
N VAL A 223 30.32 -3.45 18.77
CA VAL A 223 30.37 -4.12 20.07
C VAL A 223 29.05 -4.87 20.33
N TRP A 224 27.91 -4.26 19.97
CA TRP A 224 26.61 -4.88 20.11
C TRP A 224 26.43 -6.14 19.24
N ALA A 225 27.04 -6.16 18.04
CA ALA A 225 27.04 -7.34 17.17
C ALA A 225 27.76 -8.54 17.80
N LEU A 226 28.73 -8.30 18.70
CA LEU A 226 29.40 -9.36 19.47
C LEU A 226 28.59 -9.78 20.70
N ILE A 227 27.95 -8.82 21.40
CA ILE A 227 27.16 -9.10 22.60
C ILE A 227 25.97 -10.02 22.29
N GLY A 228 25.27 -9.80 21.18
CA GLY A 228 24.08 -10.58 20.81
C GLY A 228 24.32 -12.10 20.77
N PRO A 229 25.31 -12.59 20.00
CA PRO A 229 25.70 -14.00 20.00
C PRO A 229 26.17 -14.50 21.36
N VAL A 230 26.95 -13.72 22.11
CA VAL A 230 27.43 -14.12 23.44
C VAL A 230 26.28 -14.35 24.41
N VAL A 231 25.26 -13.49 24.42
CA VAL A 231 24.07 -13.66 25.28
C VAL A 231 23.28 -14.91 24.93
N LEU A 232 23.08 -15.19 23.62
CA LEU A 232 22.37 -16.40 23.22
C LEU A 232 23.21 -17.66 23.45
N LEU A 233 24.52 -17.58 23.23
CA LEU A 233 25.47 -18.64 23.54
C LEU A 233 25.44 -18.99 25.02
N THR A 234 25.50 -18.01 25.93
CA THR A 234 25.45 -18.26 27.37
C THR A 234 24.12 -18.86 27.79
N LEU A 235 23.01 -18.41 27.20
CA LEU A 235 21.69 -19.00 27.42
C LEU A 235 21.65 -20.49 27.03
N ILE A 236 22.11 -20.84 25.83
CA ILE A 236 22.11 -22.24 25.37
C ILE A 236 23.06 -23.09 26.25
N THR A 237 24.28 -22.60 26.50
CA THR A 237 25.26 -23.33 27.31
C THR A 237 24.78 -23.55 28.74
N SER A 238 24.21 -22.54 29.39
CA SER A 238 23.68 -22.65 30.76
C SER A 238 22.53 -23.66 30.84
N MET A 239 21.64 -23.69 29.84
CA MET A 239 20.56 -24.69 29.76
C MET A 239 21.11 -26.13 29.81
N TYR A 240 22.16 -26.43 29.04
CA TYR A 240 22.76 -27.77 29.01
C TYR A 240 23.60 -28.09 30.25
N ILE A 241 24.30 -27.10 30.83
CA ILE A 241 25.07 -27.31 32.07
C ILE A 241 24.13 -27.63 33.23
N ILE A 242 22.98 -26.94 33.34
CA ILE A 242 21.97 -27.23 34.38
C ILE A 242 21.41 -28.65 34.24
N LEU A 243 21.29 -29.15 33.00
CA LEU A 243 20.90 -30.53 32.70
C LEU A 243 22.01 -31.57 32.96
N GLY A 244 23.22 -31.14 33.36
CA GLY A 244 24.36 -32.04 33.60
C GLY A 244 25.03 -32.56 32.32
N THR A 245 24.71 -31.98 31.17
CA THR A 245 25.23 -32.39 29.86
C THR A 245 26.38 -31.50 29.44
N HIS A 246 27.56 -32.09 29.23
CA HIS A 246 28.77 -31.38 28.78
C HIS A 246 29.13 -31.64 27.31
N TYR A 247 28.61 -32.73 26.74
CA TYR A 247 28.78 -33.10 25.34
C TYR A 247 27.43 -33.48 24.73
N ILE A 248 27.22 -33.07 23.49
CA ILE A 248 26.02 -33.34 22.70
C ILE A 248 26.46 -34.11 21.46
N MET A 249 26.19 -35.42 21.40
CA MET A 249 26.50 -36.23 20.21
C MET A 249 27.98 -36.06 19.75
N GLY A 250 28.92 -36.00 20.70
CA GLY A 250 30.35 -35.80 20.42
C GLY A 250 30.79 -34.35 20.19
N MET A 251 29.87 -33.38 20.26
CA MET A 251 30.15 -31.94 20.21
C MET A 251 30.27 -31.36 21.62
N ASP A 252 31.28 -30.53 21.87
CA ASP A 252 31.34 -29.79 23.14
C ASP A 252 30.23 -28.73 23.19
N VAL A 253 29.56 -28.61 24.34
CA VAL A 253 28.37 -27.75 24.49
C VAL A 253 28.66 -26.29 24.18
N LEU A 254 29.86 -25.80 24.51
CA LEU A 254 30.20 -24.40 24.34
C LEU A 254 30.36 -24.02 22.86
N THR A 255 31.07 -24.84 22.08
CA THR A 255 31.17 -24.69 20.63
C THR A 255 29.83 -24.93 19.94
N PHE A 256 29.06 -25.92 20.40
CA PHE A 256 27.71 -26.19 19.89
C PHE A 256 26.82 -24.94 20.00
N SER A 257 26.81 -24.32 21.18
CA SER A 257 26.09 -23.09 21.48
C SER A 257 26.63 -21.92 20.67
N MET A 258 27.95 -21.79 20.51
CA MET A 258 28.57 -20.70 19.76
C MET A 258 28.20 -20.73 18.28
N VAL A 259 28.31 -21.89 17.63
CA VAL A 259 27.96 -22.07 16.22
C VAL A 259 26.47 -21.81 16.00
N GLY A 260 25.61 -22.37 16.85
CA GLY A 260 24.15 -22.16 16.75
C GLY A 260 23.72 -20.72 17.01
N ALA A 261 24.20 -20.13 18.11
CA ALA A 261 23.83 -18.78 18.53
C ALA A 261 24.27 -17.72 17.52
N THR A 262 25.54 -17.80 17.07
CA THR A 262 26.11 -16.80 16.17
C THR A 262 25.46 -16.88 14.78
N THR A 263 25.24 -18.09 14.26
CA THR A 263 24.53 -18.28 12.98
C THR A 263 23.11 -17.73 13.06
N TRP A 264 22.41 -17.98 14.16
CA TRP A 264 21.04 -17.51 14.31
C TRP A 264 20.95 -16.00 14.46
N ILE A 265 21.80 -15.39 15.30
CA ILE A 265 21.81 -13.94 15.46
C ILE A 265 22.21 -13.26 14.15
N MET A 266 23.15 -13.82 13.40
CA MET A 266 23.44 -13.37 12.03
C MET A 266 22.19 -13.43 11.16
N PHE A 267 21.55 -14.60 11.06
CA PHE A 267 20.35 -14.81 10.25
C PHE A 267 19.27 -13.78 10.58
N ARG A 268 19.01 -13.55 11.87
CA ARG A 268 18.07 -12.56 12.38
C ARG A 268 18.44 -11.14 11.95
N GLN A 269 19.69 -10.73 12.15
CA GLN A 269 20.13 -9.37 11.77
C GLN A 269 20.06 -9.18 10.26
N VAL A 270 20.55 -10.15 9.48
CA VAL A 270 20.46 -10.13 8.01
C VAL A 270 19.00 -9.98 7.58
N THR A 271 18.09 -10.81 8.09
CA THR A 271 16.66 -10.76 7.73
C THR A 271 16.03 -9.40 8.07
N LEU A 272 16.15 -8.97 9.33
CA LEU A 272 15.48 -7.75 9.80
C LEU A 272 16.08 -6.49 9.19
N ARG A 273 17.41 -6.37 9.14
CA ARG A 273 18.10 -5.18 8.60
C ARG A 273 17.89 -5.05 7.10
N THR A 274 17.86 -6.17 6.37
CA THR A 274 17.52 -6.19 4.95
C THR A 274 16.08 -5.75 4.72
N SER A 275 15.14 -6.25 5.53
CA SER A 275 13.72 -5.86 5.42
C SER A 275 13.48 -4.38 5.69
N THR A 276 14.17 -3.79 6.69
CA THR A 276 14.07 -2.36 6.98
C THR A 276 14.72 -1.52 5.88
N ALA A 277 15.87 -1.95 5.37
CA ALA A 277 16.57 -1.26 4.29
C ALA A 277 15.75 -1.21 3.00
N TYR A 278 15.04 -2.30 2.69
CA TYR A 278 14.14 -2.37 1.55
C TYR A 278 13.05 -1.29 1.62
N VAL A 279 12.49 -1.04 2.80
CA VAL A 279 11.44 -0.02 2.99
C VAL A 279 12.01 1.39 3.06
N SER A 280 13.11 1.59 3.80
CA SER A 280 13.75 2.90 3.95
C SER A 280 14.43 3.38 2.67
N ALA A 281 14.70 2.47 1.72
CA ALA A 281 15.26 2.80 0.41
C ALA A 281 14.47 3.85 -0.34
N ARG A 282 13.17 4.06 -0.03
CA ARG A 282 12.32 5.11 -0.62
C ARG A 282 12.97 6.50 -0.65
N GLY A 283 13.75 6.87 0.36
CA GLY A 283 14.48 8.16 0.38
C GLY A 283 15.63 8.25 -0.62
N LEU A 284 16.21 7.11 -0.99
CA LEU A 284 17.34 6.98 -1.93
C LEU A 284 16.89 6.69 -3.36
N LEU A 285 15.60 6.40 -3.60
CA LEU A 285 15.07 6.13 -4.95
C LEU A 285 15.07 7.36 -5.87
N ASN A 286 15.25 8.56 -5.31
CA ASN A 286 15.47 9.76 -6.09
C ASN A 286 16.82 9.76 -6.83
N LEU A 287 17.75 8.87 -6.46
CA LEU A 287 19.02 8.71 -7.14
C LEU A 287 18.87 7.76 -8.34
N PRO A 288 19.26 8.19 -9.56
CA PRO A 288 19.15 7.36 -10.75
C PRO A 288 19.96 6.07 -10.59
N GLY A 289 19.35 4.93 -10.91
CA GLY A 289 19.97 3.61 -10.87
C GLY A 289 19.95 2.88 -9.51
N VAL A 290 19.41 3.48 -8.45
CA VAL A 290 19.26 2.81 -7.14
C VAL A 290 17.92 2.07 -7.08
N THR A 291 17.96 0.76 -6.83
CA THR A 291 16.75 -0.04 -6.62
C THR A 291 16.62 -0.49 -5.16
N PRO A 292 15.39 -0.69 -4.63
CA PRO A 292 15.20 -1.21 -3.27
C PRO A 292 15.89 -2.55 -3.04
N LEU A 293 15.96 -3.38 -4.09
CA LEU A 293 16.68 -4.66 -4.06
C LEU A 293 18.18 -4.45 -3.87
N MET A 294 18.80 -3.50 -4.56
CA MET A 294 20.23 -3.21 -4.38
C MET A 294 20.53 -2.80 -2.93
N CYS A 295 19.68 -1.98 -2.31
CA CYS A 295 19.78 -1.64 -0.89
C CYS A 295 19.69 -2.88 0.01
N ALA A 296 18.71 -3.75 -0.26
CA ALA A 296 18.53 -4.98 0.48
C ALA A 296 19.73 -5.94 0.34
N VAL A 297 20.23 -6.16 -0.88
CA VAL A 297 21.38 -7.02 -1.16
C VAL A 297 22.64 -6.50 -0.47
N VAL A 298 22.88 -5.18 -0.51
CA VAL A 298 24.02 -4.55 0.18
C VAL A 298 23.95 -4.78 1.69
N HIS A 299 22.78 -4.61 2.30
CA HIS A 299 22.61 -4.88 3.74
C HIS A 299 22.81 -6.36 4.07
N SER A 300 22.23 -7.25 3.26
CA SER A 300 22.37 -8.69 3.46
C SER A 300 23.85 -9.10 3.41
N PHE A 301 24.59 -8.61 2.42
CA PHE A 301 26.02 -8.86 2.28
C PHE A 301 26.81 -8.27 3.45
N LEU A 302 26.58 -6.99 3.78
CA LEU A 302 27.28 -6.29 4.86
C LEU A 302 27.14 -7.03 6.20
N TYR A 303 25.91 -7.35 6.60
CA TYR A 303 25.69 -8.04 7.88
C TYR A 303 26.25 -9.46 7.87
N THR A 304 26.20 -10.18 6.74
CA THR A 304 26.84 -11.50 6.63
C THR A 304 28.35 -11.39 6.86
N VAL A 305 29.02 -10.40 6.25
CA VAL A 305 30.46 -10.15 6.46
C VAL A 305 30.76 -9.76 7.91
N VAL A 306 29.96 -8.88 8.52
CA VAL A 306 30.12 -8.50 9.94
C VAL A 306 30.09 -9.74 10.83
N TYR A 307 29.14 -10.65 10.61
CA TYR A 307 29.04 -11.85 11.43
C TYR A 307 30.09 -12.92 11.11
N LEU A 308 30.64 -12.96 9.89
CA LEU A 308 31.83 -13.76 9.60
C LEU A 308 33.04 -13.28 10.42
N VAL A 309 33.20 -11.96 10.58
CA VAL A 309 34.23 -11.40 11.47
C VAL A 309 33.93 -11.76 12.93
N VAL A 310 32.68 -11.67 13.37
CA VAL A 310 32.28 -12.07 14.73
C VAL A 310 32.58 -13.56 14.97
N PHE A 311 32.31 -14.44 14.01
CA PHE A 311 32.70 -15.84 14.08
C PHE A 311 34.22 -16.01 14.25
N GLY A 312 35.02 -15.31 13.44
CA GLY A 312 36.48 -15.34 13.55
C GLY A 312 36.96 -14.91 14.94
N VAL A 313 36.38 -13.84 15.50
CA VAL A 313 36.70 -13.34 16.85
C VAL A 313 36.29 -14.35 17.93
N LEU A 314 35.08 -14.90 17.87
CA LEU A 314 34.59 -15.85 18.88
C LEU A 314 35.35 -17.19 18.83
N ILE A 315 35.65 -17.71 17.63
CA ILE A 315 36.43 -18.94 17.47
C ILE A 315 37.86 -18.73 17.96
N SER A 316 38.52 -17.64 17.56
CA SER A 316 39.91 -17.38 17.97
C SER A 316 40.04 -17.13 19.48
N ALA A 317 39.16 -16.31 20.07
CA ALA A 317 39.16 -16.06 21.50
C ALA A 317 38.78 -17.31 22.31
N GLY A 318 37.76 -18.05 21.87
CA GLY A 318 37.33 -19.29 22.51
C GLY A 318 38.41 -20.37 22.45
N HIS A 319 39.10 -20.49 21.31
CA HIS A 319 40.20 -21.44 21.16
C HIS A 319 41.41 -21.06 22.03
N ALA A 320 41.80 -19.79 22.08
CA ALA A 320 42.89 -19.32 22.92
C ALA A 320 42.66 -19.60 24.42
N LEU A 321 41.40 -19.66 24.84
CA LEU A 321 40.99 -20.01 26.20
C LEU A 321 40.79 -21.52 26.42
N ASN A 322 41.05 -22.37 25.42
CA ASN A 322 40.76 -23.81 25.42
C ASN A 322 39.28 -24.15 25.68
N LEU A 323 38.39 -23.25 25.27
CA LEU A 323 36.95 -23.34 25.46
C LEU A 323 36.21 -23.81 24.21
N VAL A 324 36.79 -23.60 23.03
CA VAL A 324 36.16 -23.87 21.73
C VAL A 324 37.09 -24.69 20.84
N THR A 325 36.52 -25.66 20.12
CA THR A 325 37.23 -26.50 19.16
C THR A 325 37.37 -25.79 17.81
N LEU A 326 38.40 -26.09 17.02
CA LEU A 326 38.51 -25.52 15.67
C LEU A 326 37.58 -26.23 14.70
N PRO A 327 37.09 -25.53 13.67
CA PRO A 327 36.37 -26.15 12.57
C PRO A 327 37.28 -27.13 11.82
N ASP A 328 36.78 -28.34 11.60
CA ASP A 328 37.44 -29.39 10.83
C ASP A 328 37.53 -29.02 9.34
N HIS A 329 36.39 -28.61 8.76
CA HIS A 329 36.28 -28.19 7.37
C HIS A 329 35.90 -26.71 7.26
N VAL A 330 36.90 -25.82 7.35
CA VAL A 330 36.70 -24.35 7.28
C VAL A 330 35.87 -23.93 6.07
N THR A 331 36.14 -24.50 4.89
CA THR A 331 35.41 -24.18 3.66
C THR A 331 33.94 -24.61 3.75
N GLY A 332 33.66 -25.81 4.26
CA GLY A 332 32.29 -26.31 4.44
C GLY A 332 31.51 -25.46 5.44
N PHE A 333 32.13 -25.15 6.57
CA PHE A 333 31.57 -24.25 7.57
C PHE A 333 31.20 -22.88 6.96
N LEU A 334 32.15 -22.21 6.29
CA LEU A 334 31.92 -20.91 5.67
C LEU A 334 30.81 -20.97 4.61
N MET A 335 30.77 -22.01 3.79
CA MET A 335 29.73 -22.21 2.79
C MET A 335 28.33 -22.27 3.40
N PHE A 336 28.15 -23.01 4.50
CA PHE A 336 26.86 -23.08 5.18
C PHE A 336 26.50 -21.78 5.91
N VAL A 337 27.47 -21.09 6.54
CA VAL A 337 27.23 -19.76 7.14
C VAL A 337 26.76 -18.77 6.07
N VAL A 338 27.47 -18.69 4.94
CA VAL A 338 27.08 -17.81 3.83
C VAL A 338 25.72 -18.21 3.27
N SER A 339 25.45 -19.51 3.10
CA SER A 339 24.15 -19.99 2.60
C SER A 339 22.99 -19.62 3.55
N MET A 340 23.20 -19.69 4.87
CA MET A 340 22.24 -19.21 5.87
C MET A 340 22.06 -17.69 5.79
N GLY A 341 23.15 -16.94 5.55
CA GLY A 341 23.09 -15.50 5.27
C GLY A 341 22.27 -15.16 4.03
N VAL A 342 22.46 -15.88 2.92
CA VAL A 342 21.68 -15.71 1.69
C VAL A 342 20.21 -16.04 1.91
N PHE A 343 19.90 -17.12 2.66
CA PHE A 343 18.52 -17.45 3.02
C PHE A 343 17.88 -16.31 3.83
N GLY A 344 18.58 -15.79 4.84
CA GLY A 344 18.12 -14.66 5.64
C GLY A 344 17.93 -13.40 4.79
N GLY A 345 18.80 -13.16 3.82
CA GLY A 345 18.69 -12.05 2.86
C GLY A 345 17.44 -12.16 2.00
N ALA A 346 17.17 -13.34 1.43
CA ALA A 346 15.96 -13.62 0.66
C ALA A 346 14.69 -13.45 1.51
N LEU A 347 14.69 -13.99 2.74
CA LEU A 347 13.59 -13.80 3.69
C LEU A 347 13.41 -12.32 4.07
N GLY A 348 14.50 -11.57 4.22
CA GLY A 348 14.49 -10.14 4.49
C GLY A 348 13.89 -9.33 3.35
N VAL A 349 14.23 -9.65 2.09
CA VAL A 349 13.60 -9.05 0.91
C VAL A 349 12.10 -9.36 0.87
N LEU A 350 11.71 -10.61 1.14
CA LEU A 350 10.30 -10.99 1.21
C LEU A 350 9.56 -10.21 2.31
N PHE A 351 10.13 -10.09 3.50
CA PHE A 351 9.57 -9.31 4.61
C PHE A 351 9.45 -7.83 4.26
N GLY A 352 10.47 -7.27 3.61
CA GLY A 352 10.46 -5.92 3.07
C GLY A 352 9.33 -5.73 2.06
N ALA A 353 9.19 -6.65 1.10
CA ALA A 353 8.14 -6.62 0.09
C ALA A 353 6.73 -6.74 0.69
N ILE A 354 6.51 -7.61 1.67
CA ILE A 354 5.20 -7.71 2.35
C ILE A 354 4.88 -6.40 3.08
N SER A 355 5.88 -5.77 3.68
CA SER A 355 5.67 -4.56 4.48
C SER A 355 5.31 -3.30 3.68
N THR A 356 5.53 -3.29 2.36
CA THR A 356 5.07 -2.19 1.50
C THR A 356 3.55 -2.20 1.35
N THR A 357 2.94 -3.39 1.32
CA THR A 357 1.48 -3.58 1.29
C THR A 357 0.92 -3.49 2.70
N TRP A 358 1.56 -4.16 3.67
CA TRP A 358 1.14 -4.18 5.07
C TRP A 358 2.16 -3.48 5.97
N ARG A 359 1.99 -2.17 6.17
CA ARG A 359 2.93 -1.31 6.93
C ARG A 359 3.23 -1.78 8.37
N PHE A 360 2.34 -2.57 8.98
CA PHE A 360 2.53 -3.10 10.34
C PHE A 360 3.42 -4.36 10.38
N PHE A 361 3.66 -5.01 9.23
CA PHE A 361 4.34 -6.30 9.16
C PHE A 361 5.74 -6.30 9.80
N LEU A 362 6.53 -5.23 9.64
CA LEU A 362 7.87 -5.14 10.25
C LEU A 362 7.85 -5.16 11.79
N ARG A 363 6.72 -4.86 12.43
CA ARG A 363 6.58 -5.01 13.89
C ARG A 363 6.30 -6.47 14.29
N VAL A 364 5.72 -7.26 13.38
CA VAL A 364 5.42 -8.68 13.57
C VAL A 364 6.60 -9.57 13.14
N ALA A 365 7.43 -9.11 12.20
CA ALA A 365 8.57 -9.88 11.69
C ALA A 365 9.51 -10.44 12.78
N PRO A 366 9.85 -9.71 13.87
CA PRO A 366 10.64 -10.27 14.97
C PRO A 366 9.95 -11.43 15.70
N ILE A 367 8.61 -11.44 15.77
CA ILE A 367 7.84 -12.53 16.38
C ILE A 367 7.94 -13.79 15.51
N ILE A 368 7.76 -13.63 14.19
CA ILE A 368 7.91 -14.74 13.22
C ILE A 368 9.33 -15.32 13.29
N GLU A 369 10.34 -14.45 13.34
CA GLU A 369 11.73 -14.86 13.50
C GLU A 369 11.95 -15.68 14.77
N ARG A 370 11.36 -15.29 15.91
CA ARG A 370 11.43 -16.10 17.15
C ARG A 370 10.81 -17.48 17.00
N PHE A 371 9.70 -17.60 16.28
CA PHE A 371 9.14 -18.93 15.99
C PHE A 371 10.06 -19.75 15.09
N LEU A 372 10.63 -19.15 14.05
CA LEU A 372 11.62 -19.81 13.20
C LEU A 372 12.85 -20.27 13.99
N GLN A 373 13.28 -19.53 15.01
CA GLN A 373 14.40 -19.88 15.89
C GLN A 373 14.17 -21.21 16.63
N LEU A 374 12.94 -21.44 17.07
CA LEU A 374 12.59 -22.62 17.84
C LEU A 374 12.68 -23.89 16.98
N PHE A 375 12.28 -23.79 15.71
CA PHE A 375 12.28 -24.90 14.77
C PHE A 375 13.56 -25.04 13.94
N SER A 376 14.57 -24.18 14.10
CA SER A 376 15.78 -24.17 13.26
C SER A 376 16.98 -24.95 13.86
N SER A 377 16.73 -25.86 14.80
CA SER A 377 17.77 -26.63 15.50
C SER A 377 18.86 -25.76 16.15
N VAL A 378 18.54 -24.53 16.58
CA VAL A 378 19.50 -23.63 17.25
C VAL A 378 19.82 -24.13 18.66
N PHE A 379 18.79 -24.47 19.43
CA PHE A 379 18.91 -24.94 20.80
C PHE A 379 19.20 -26.45 20.89
N LEU A 380 18.64 -27.23 19.98
CA LEU A 380 18.55 -28.68 20.03
C LEU A 380 18.88 -29.26 18.65
N VAL A 381 19.34 -30.50 18.62
CA VAL A 381 19.53 -31.26 17.37
C VAL A 381 18.35 -32.23 17.21
N SER A 382 17.88 -32.51 15.99
CA SER A 382 16.71 -33.39 15.82
C SER A 382 16.98 -34.80 16.34
N GLU A 383 18.22 -35.27 16.27
CA GLU A 383 18.66 -36.57 16.76
C GLU A 383 18.51 -36.71 18.29
N GLN A 384 18.45 -35.60 19.05
CA GLN A 384 18.16 -35.61 20.49
C GLN A 384 16.68 -35.86 20.80
N LEU A 385 15.79 -35.61 19.84
CA LEU A 385 14.35 -35.66 20.05
C LEU A 385 13.81 -37.09 19.85
N PRO A 386 12.75 -37.45 20.59
CA PRO A 386 11.97 -38.64 20.28
C PRO A 386 11.51 -38.65 18.82
N GLU A 387 11.43 -39.83 18.24
CA GLU A 387 11.12 -40.04 16.80
C GLU A 387 9.84 -39.31 16.34
N GLN A 388 8.86 -39.18 17.25
CA GLN A 388 7.59 -38.47 17.00
C GLN A 388 7.76 -36.97 16.74
N TYR A 389 8.78 -36.32 17.32
CA TYR A 389 8.98 -34.87 17.24
C TYR A 389 9.99 -34.45 16.17
N ARG A 390 10.83 -35.38 15.69
CA ARG A 390 11.84 -35.08 14.65
C ARG A 390 11.24 -34.48 13.37
N PRO A 391 10.12 -34.98 12.81
CA PRO A 391 9.55 -34.44 11.58
C PRO A 391 9.13 -32.98 11.69
N TRP A 392 8.71 -32.52 12.88
CA TRP A 392 8.27 -31.15 13.10
C TRP A 392 9.41 -30.15 13.04
N VAL A 393 10.59 -30.52 13.55
CA VAL A 393 11.80 -29.70 13.48
C VAL A 393 12.39 -29.76 12.07
N LEU A 394 12.45 -30.95 11.47
CA LEU A 394 13.00 -31.16 10.13
C LEU A 394 12.14 -30.55 9.01
N TRP A 395 10.87 -30.26 9.27
CA TRP A 395 10.05 -29.51 8.31
C TRP A 395 10.68 -28.14 7.98
N SER A 396 11.37 -27.53 8.94
CA SER A 396 12.09 -26.28 8.74
C SER A 396 13.37 -26.49 7.94
N PRO A 397 13.56 -25.84 6.77
CA PRO A 397 14.80 -25.92 6.03
C PRO A 397 15.99 -25.36 6.80
N LEU A 398 15.74 -24.43 7.74
CA LEU A 398 16.78 -23.85 8.60
C LEU A 398 17.35 -24.89 9.58
N ALA A 399 16.55 -25.89 10.00
CA ALA A 399 17.05 -27.00 10.82
C ALA A 399 18.09 -27.83 10.06
N HIS A 400 17.79 -28.17 8.80
CA HIS A 400 18.72 -28.86 7.92
C HIS A 400 20.00 -28.05 7.70
N GLY A 401 19.89 -26.76 7.40
CA GLY A 401 21.05 -25.88 7.23
C GLY A 401 21.93 -25.80 8.48
N MET A 402 21.31 -25.68 9.66
CA MET A 402 22.02 -25.61 10.94
C MET A 402 22.71 -26.94 11.32
N GLN A 403 22.06 -28.07 11.07
CA GLN A 403 22.66 -29.39 11.36
C GLN A 403 23.81 -29.71 10.39
N LEU A 404 23.66 -29.38 9.11
CA LEU A 404 24.73 -29.54 8.12
C LEU A 404 25.92 -28.63 8.43
N LEU A 405 25.65 -27.39 8.86
CA LEU A 405 26.67 -26.47 9.35
C LEU A 405 27.47 -27.09 10.51
N ARG A 406 26.80 -27.72 11.48
CA ARG A 406 27.48 -28.41 12.58
C ARG A 406 28.27 -29.62 12.12
N SER A 407 27.75 -30.40 11.17
CA SER A 407 28.51 -31.54 10.61
C SER A 407 29.75 -31.13 9.82
N ALA A 408 29.76 -29.91 9.26
CA ALA A 408 30.96 -29.37 8.62
C ALA A 408 31.96 -28.79 9.64
N TYR A 409 31.50 -28.42 10.84
CA TYR A 409 32.33 -27.87 11.90
C TYR A 409 33.02 -28.96 12.72
N PHE A 410 32.25 -29.96 13.17
CA PHE A 410 32.71 -30.98 14.11
C PHE A 410 33.07 -32.29 13.41
N THR A 411 34.27 -32.82 13.69
CA THR A 411 34.71 -34.13 13.17
C THR A 411 33.88 -35.30 13.73
N ASN A 412 33.46 -35.21 14.99
CA ASN A 412 32.76 -36.30 15.69
C ASN A 412 31.25 -36.32 15.47
N TYR A 413 30.71 -35.38 14.68
CA TYR A 413 29.28 -35.24 14.47
C TYR A 413 28.94 -35.24 12.99
N THR A 414 28.20 -36.26 12.56
CA THR A 414 27.60 -36.33 11.23
C THR A 414 26.09 -36.43 11.41
N SER A 415 25.33 -35.46 10.88
CA SER A 415 23.87 -35.52 10.95
C SER A 415 23.33 -36.64 10.06
N GLN A 416 22.42 -37.44 10.60
CA GLN A 416 21.75 -38.52 9.86
C GLN A 416 20.39 -38.06 9.34
N ASP A 417 19.77 -37.11 10.03
CA ASP A 417 18.45 -36.59 9.68
C ASP A 417 18.53 -35.47 8.62
N ALA A 418 19.64 -34.74 8.56
CA ALA A 418 19.74 -33.56 7.70
C ALA A 418 19.96 -33.89 6.22
N ARG A 419 19.18 -33.24 5.33
CA ARG A 419 19.28 -33.42 3.88
C ARG A 419 19.74 -32.14 3.20
N LEU A 420 20.90 -32.21 2.54
CA LEU A 420 21.47 -31.08 1.78
C LEU A 420 20.54 -30.63 0.65
N SER A 421 19.97 -31.58 -0.09
CA SER A 421 19.06 -31.29 -1.20
C SER A 421 17.85 -30.49 -0.75
N TYR A 422 17.24 -30.85 0.39
CA TYR A 422 16.10 -30.13 0.94
C TYR A 422 16.43 -28.68 1.29
N PHE A 423 17.57 -28.46 1.96
CA PHE A 423 18.03 -27.11 2.28
C PHE A 423 18.29 -26.26 1.02
N LEU A 424 19.00 -26.82 0.03
CA LEU A 424 19.32 -26.08 -1.20
C LEU A 424 18.08 -25.77 -2.05
N ILE A 425 17.14 -26.72 -2.17
CA ILE A 425 15.86 -26.49 -2.87
C ILE A 425 15.07 -25.39 -2.16
N ALA A 426 14.98 -25.43 -0.83
CA ALA A 426 14.29 -24.41 -0.07
C ALA A 426 14.98 -23.03 -0.18
N LEU A 427 16.31 -22.98 -0.21
CA LEU A 427 17.08 -21.77 -0.43
C LEU A 427 16.75 -21.14 -1.79
N VAL A 428 16.82 -21.93 -2.87
CA VAL A 428 16.49 -21.46 -4.22
C VAL A 428 15.03 -21.02 -4.30
N PHE A 429 14.12 -21.80 -3.73
CA PHE A 429 12.69 -21.48 -3.67
C PHE A 429 12.44 -20.13 -2.95
N MET A 430 13.11 -19.89 -1.81
CA MET A 430 13.00 -18.63 -1.09
C MET A 430 13.56 -17.45 -1.89
N ILE A 431 14.67 -17.63 -2.62
CA ILE A 431 15.21 -16.59 -3.52
C ILE A 431 14.21 -16.26 -4.63
N VAL A 432 13.61 -17.28 -5.24
CA VAL A 432 12.60 -17.11 -6.31
C VAL A 432 11.38 -16.38 -5.77
N ILE A 433 10.87 -16.77 -4.59
CA ILE A 433 9.75 -16.08 -3.94
C ILE A 433 10.10 -14.63 -3.64
N ALA A 434 11.27 -14.36 -3.07
CA ALA A 434 11.71 -13.01 -2.75
C ALA A 434 11.77 -12.12 -4.00
N TRP A 435 12.30 -12.67 -5.10
CA TRP A 435 12.37 -11.98 -6.39
C TRP A 435 10.99 -11.76 -7.03
N ALA A 436 10.09 -12.75 -6.95
CA ALA A 436 8.72 -12.62 -7.42
C ALA A 436 7.95 -11.56 -6.63
N ALA A 437 8.05 -11.59 -5.30
CA ALA A 437 7.43 -10.61 -4.41
C ALA A 437 7.95 -9.19 -4.68
N GLN A 438 9.25 -9.04 -4.89
CA GLN A 438 9.84 -7.77 -5.28
C GLN A 438 9.30 -7.25 -6.61
N ARG A 439 9.15 -8.13 -7.62
CA ARG A 439 8.59 -7.73 -8.92
C ARG A 439 7.15 -7.25 -8.83
N LEU A 440 6.32 -7.93 -8.02
CA LEU A 440 4.92 -7.55 -7.81
C LEU A 440 4.79 -6.19 -7.11
N VAL A 441 5.69 -5.90 -6.18
CA VAL A 441 5.67 -4.69 -5.35
C VAL A 441 6.39 -3.50 -6.00
N ARG A 442 7.10 -3.71 -7.11
CA ARG A 442 7.93 -2.66 -7.74
C ARG A 442 7.11 -1.42 -8.12
N SER A 443 5.86 -1.58 -8.56
CA SER A 443 4.94 -0.50 -8.92
C SER A 443 4.57 0.42 -7.74
N ASP A 444 4.61 -0.10 -6.51
CA ASP A 444 4.15 0.62 -5.31
C ASP A 444 5.30 1.31 -4.56
N VAL A 445 6.55 1.04 -4.94
CA VAL A 445 7.75 1.48 -4.24
C VAL A 445 8.53 2.52 -5.03
N GLN A 446 8.59 2.42 -6.36
CA GLN A 446 9.30 3.38 -7.20
C GLN A 446 8.34 4.48 -7.65
N PRO A 447 8.48 5.74 -7.20
CA PRO A 447 7.92 6.85 -7.96
C PRO A 447 8.67 6.88 -9.30
N MET A 448 7.96 6.64 -10.40
CA MET A 448 8.51 6.87 -11.74
C MET A 448 8.58 8.37 -12.02
#